data_AF-A0A536MLH9-F1
#
_entry.id   AF-A0A536MLH9-F1
#
_cell.length_a   1.000
_cell.length_b   1.000
_cell.length_c   1.000
_cell.angle_alpha   90.00
_cell.angle_beta   90.00
_cell.angle_gamma   90.00
#
_symmetry.space_group_name_H-M   'P 1'
#
loop_
_entity.id
_entity.type
_entity.pdbx_description
1 polymer ?
#
loop_
_entity_poly.entity_id
_entity_poly.type
_entity_poly.pdbx_seq_one_letter_code
_entity_poly.pdbx_strand_id
1 'polypeptide(L)'
;MRRAGLRNGRVHLQSLHTTLGLAVNENEPLLLRDFEGLLDRIAPAGAAYEHDDFARRFDVPMDEPANGHAHCRQLLLSAFATLMVEDGELVLGRWQSLFAVELDGPRQRQLALQLDGEFARGIEKESLQALVELELARQLMVDPEPVASPMRRLVEAGGKRLRPRLVQLTAGIGPHNDALRAAELAAAVELLHNATLIHDDYVDESTHRRGRPTVAAAEGPERAIAVGDYYFAKATRLIAQIGNPGVTSALAEALEAVCASQIDDVAMRGSYPGDRDSYMQVIRGKTASLFAAACESGALLSGATPQVVEALRRFGELLGTAFQMADDMVDFSPSSGKPVGLDIRQRVLSLPLIYAAEDRVVGPEVRRLLAGSLGDAEVGRVAELVISSEALPRVRQEAQGLVDAAVRELEAVELDGLQPVLVGLARSAVDRNS
;
A
#
# COMPACT_ATOMS: atom_id res chain seq x y z
N MET A 1 2.26 -13.41 -16.18
CA MET A 1 3.13 -13.02 -17.30
C MET A 1 3.50 -11.56 -17.22
N ARG A 2 2.51 -10.65 -17.21
CA ARG A 2 2.69 -9.24 -16.87
C ARG A 2 3.64 -8.98 -15.67
N ARG A 3 3.42 -9.69 -14.55
CA ARG A 3 4.27 -9.62 -13.34
C ARG A 3 5.73 -10.03 -13.54
N ALA A 4 5.99 -11.01 -14.40
CA ALA A 4 7.36 -11.45 -14.70
C ALA A 4 8.03 -10.59 -15.78
N GLY A 5 7.29 -9.66 -16.40
CA GLY A 5 7.77 -8.84 -17.51
C GLY A 5 7.82 -9.58 -18.85
N LEU A 6 7.36 -10.83 -18.95
CA LEU A 6 7.33 -11.57 -20.21
C LEU A 6 6.33 -10.91 -21.17
N ARG A 7 6.83 -10.32 -22.26
CA ARG A 7 6.01 -9.69 -23.31
C ARG A 7 5.62 -10.72 -24.36
N ASN A 8 6.59 -11.41 -24.94
CA ASN A 8 6.37 -12.42 -25.97
C ASN A 8 7.15 -13.67 -25.64
N GLY A 9 6.51 -14.85 -25.65
CA GLY A 9 7.19 -16.08 -25.28
C GLY A 9 6.26 -17.24 -24.93
N ARG A 10 6.68 -18.03 -23.94
CA ARG A 10 6.01 -19.25 -23.48
C ARG A 10 5.98 -19.34 -21.96
N VAL A 11 4.90 -19.92 -21.45
CA VAL A 11 4.75 -20.37 -20.08
C VAL A 11 4.72 -21.88 -20.08
N HIS A 12 5.61 -22.49 -19.30
CA HIS A 12 5.59 -23.90 -18.99
C HIS A 12 5.09 -24.07 -17.56
N LEU A 13 4.09 -24.91 -17.39
CA LEU A 13 3.51 -25.29 -16.10
C LEU A 13 3.71 -26.78 -15.90
N GLN A 14 4.06 -27.18 -14.69
CA GLN A 14 4.19 -28.58 -14.30
C GLN A 14 3.58 -28.80 -12.92
N SER A 15 2.71 -29.80 -12.81
CA SER A 15 2.25 -30.32 -11.54
C SER A 15 3.40 -31.02 -10.81
N LEU A 16 3.59 -30.66 -9.54
CA LEU A 16 4.49 -31.38 -8.63
C LEU A 16 3.77 -32.48 -7.85
N HIS A 17 2.51 -32.77 -8.21
CA HIS A 17 1.63 -33.71 -7.52
C HIS A 17 1.16 -34.80 -8.47
N THR A 18 1.16 -36.03 -8.02
CA THR A 18 0.81 -37.24 -8.78
C THR A 18 -0.70 -37.46 -8.95
N THR A 19 -1.51 -36.66 -8.29
CA THR A 19 -2.99 -36.68 -8.36
C THR A 19 -3.59 -35.34 -8.79
N LEU A 20 -2.77 -34.44 -9.37
CA LEU A 20 -3.24 -33.19 -9.96
C LEU A 20 -2.93 -33.19 -11.46
N GLY A 21 -3.97 -33.00 -12.28
CA GLY A 21 -3.86 -32.85 -13.73
C GLY A 21 -3.91 -31.39 -14.17
N LEU A 22 -3.34 -31.10 -15.34
CA LEU A 22 -3.48 -29.85 -16.06
C LEU A 22 -4.19 -30.12 -17.40
N ALA A 23 -5.13 -29.26 -17.76
CA ALA A 23 -5.88 -29.37 -19.02
C ALA A 23 -6.17 -27.99 -19.61
N VAL A 24 -6.22 -27.90 -20.94
CA VAL A 24 -6.71 -26.70 -21.65
C VAL A 24 -7.97 -27.09 -22.41
N ASN A 25 -9.11 -26.53 -22.00
CA ASN A 25 -10.40 -26.88 -22.58
C ASN A 25 -11.42 -25.74 -22.39
N GLU A 26 -12.68 -25.98 -22.71
CA GLU A 26 -13.76 -25.01 -22.51
C GLU A 26 -14.31 -25.01 -21.07
N ASN A 27 -14.51 -23.82 -20.51
CA ASN A 27 -15.12 -23.63 -19.19
C ASN A 27 -16.65 -23.59 -19.29
N GLU A 28 -17.24 -24.67 -19.77
CA GLU A 28 -18.69 -24.85 -19.87
C GLU A 28 -19.15 -25.87 -18.82
N PRO A 29 -20.08 -25.51 -17.90
CA PRO A 29 -20.44 -26.36 -16.77
C PRO A 29 -20.95 -27.77 -17.10
N LEU A 30 -21.67 -27.96 -18.21
CA LEU A 30 -22.17 -29.28 -18.61
C LEU A 30 -21.05 -30.15 -19.19
N LEU A 31 -20.16 -29.58 -20.00
CA LEU A 31 -18.97 -30.27 -20.49
C LEU A 31 -18.07 -30.73 -19.33
N LEU A 32 -17.88 -29.89 -18.31
CA LEU A 32 -17.10 -30.25 -17.13
C LEU A 32 -17.74 -31.40 -16.36
N ARG A 33 -19.08 -31.44 -16.26
CA ARG A 33 -19.82 -32.58 -15.68
C ARG A 33 -19.70 -33.84 -16.52
N ASP A 34 -19.75 -33.73 -17.85
CA ASP A 34 -19.55 -34.87 -18.75
C ASP A 34 -18.14 -35.45 -18.60
N PHE A 35 -17.15 -34.59 -18.42
CA PHE A 35 -15.76 -34.98 -18.17
C PHE A 35 -15.59 -35.67 -16.80
N GLU A 36 -16.18 -35.13 -15.74
CA GLU A 36 -16.23 -35.76 -14.41
C GLU A 36 -16.87 -37.17 -14.51
N GLY A 37 -18.04 -37.27 -15.14
CA GLY A 37 -18.72 -38.54 -15.35
C GLY A 37 -17.96 -39.51 -16.26
N LEU A 38 -17.08 -39.03 -17.15
CA LEU A 38 -16.17 -39.88 -17.91
C LEU A 38 -15.08 -40.46 -17.01
N LEU A 39 -14.42 -39.63 -16.19
CA LEU A 39 -13.40 -40.06 -15.23
C LEU A 39 -13.97 -41.07 -14.23
N ASP A 40 -15.18 -40.84 -13.73
CA ASP A 40 -15.87 -41.76 -12.82
C ASP A 40 -16.19 -43.11 -13.45
N ARG A 41 -16.45 -43.17 -14.77
CA ARG A 41 -16.68 -44.44 -15.48
C ARG A 41 -15.38 -45.20 -15.75
N ILE A 42 -14.29 -44.50 -16.06
CA ILE A 42 -13.00 -45.13 -16.41
C ILE A 42 -12.26 -45.58 -15.15
N ALA A 43 -12.24 -44.73 -14.12
CA ALA A 43 -11.55 -44.99 -12.85
C ALA A 43 -12.45 -44.54 -11.68
N PRO A 44 -13.47 -45.33 -11.30
CA PRO A 44 -14.40 -44.99 -10.22
C PRO A 44 -13.69 -44.89 -8.87
N ALA A 45 -14.06 -43.91 -8.04
CA ALA A 45 -13.44 -43.71 -6.71
C ALA A 45 -13.65 -44.91 -5.76
N GLY A 46 -14.76 -45.64 -5.90
CA GLY A 46 -15.09 -46.79 -5.05
C GLY A 46 -14.64 -48.17 -5.58
N ALA A 47 -13.88 -48.23 -6.66
CA ALA A 47 -13.36 -49.49 -7.18
C ALA A 47 -12.14 -49.98 -6.37
N ALA A 48 -11.82 -51.28 -6.48
CA ALA A 48 -10.63 -51.83 -5.84
C ALA A 48 -9.38 -51.55 -6.70
N TYR A 49 -8.41 -50.83 -6.14
CA TYR A 49 -7.12 -50.57 -6.76
C TYR A 49 -6.02 -51.22 -5.94
N GLU A 50 -5.07 -51.90 -6.59
CA GLU A 50 -3.92 -52.48 -5.89
C GLU A 50 -3.06 -51.43 -5.17
N HIS A 51 -3.08 -50.19 -5.66
CA HIS A 51 -2.42 -49.05 -5.00
C HIS A 51 -2.92 -48.79 -3.57
N ASP A 52 -4.17 -49.14 -3.30
CA ASP A 52 -4.81 -48.92 -2.00
C ASP A 52 -4.62 -50.12 -1.04
N ASP A 53 -3.92 -51.17 -1.49
CA ASP A 53 -3.48 -52.27 -0.62
C ASP A 53 -2.19 -51.91 0.12
N PHE A 54 -2.35 -51.16 1.22
CA PHE A 54 -1.23 -50.71 2.05
C PHE A 54 -0.45 -51.83 2.74
N ALA A 55 -1.01 -53.04 2.85
CA ALA A 55 -0.28 -54.19 3.40
C ALA A 55 0.80 -54.71 2.44
N ARG A 56 0.67 -54.41 1.15
CA ARG A 56 1.63 -54.80 0.10
C ARG A 56 2.63 -53.69 -0.25
N ARG A 57 2.44 -52.47 0.24
CA ARG A 57 3.29 -51.31 -0.05
C ARG A 57 4.30 -51.08 1.09
N PHE A 58 5.50 -50.65 0.72
CA PHE A 58 6.57 -50.29 1.66
C PHE A 58 6.65 -48.76 1.79
N ASP A 59 7.06 -48.27 2.97
CA ASP A 59 7.28 -46.84 3.26
C ASP A 59 6.06 -45.92 3.03
N VAL A 60 4.84 -46.42 3.27
CA VAL A 60 3.62 -45.61 3.21
C VAL A 60 3.36 -44.90 4.55
N PRO A 61 3.12 -43.58 4.57
CA PRO A 61 2.70 -42.87 5.78
C PRO A 61 1.46 -43.50 6.42
N MET A 62 1.39 -43.47 7.75
CA MET A 62 0.27 -44.06 8.49
C MET A 62 -1.09 -43.40 8.18
N ASP A 63 -1.07 -42.18 7.64
CA ASP A 63 -2.23 -41.35 7.30
C ASP A 63 -2.46 -41.22 5.78
N GLU A 64 -1.80 -42.03 4.95
CA GLU A 64 -2.00 -42.02 3.50
C GLU A 64 -3.45 -42.41 3.15
N PRO A 65 -4.21 -41.53 2.47
CA PRO A 65 -5.57 -41.86 2.05
C PRO A 65 -5.56 -42.79 0.84
N ALA A 66 -6.57 -43.66 0.76
CA ALA A 66 -6.81 -44.46 -0.46
C ALA A 66 -7.16 -43.51 -1.63
N ASN A 67 -6.29 -43.49 -2.64
CA ASN A 67 -6.37 -42.57 -3.77
C ASN A 67 -5.92 -43.22 -5.09
N GLY A 68 -5.92 -44.55 -5.18
CA GLY A 68 -5.56 -45.28 -6.40
C GLY A 68 -6.37 -44.83 -7.63
N HIS A 69 -7.65 -44.53 -7.45
CA HIS A 69 -8.50 -43.95 -8.50
C HIS A 69 -7.95 -42.62 -9.05
N ALA A 70 -7.44 -41.75 -8.18
CA ALA A 70 -6.96 -40.43 -8.55
C ALA A 70 -5.65 -40.51 -9.35
N HIS A 71 -4.76 -41.44 -8.99
CA HIS A 71 -3.59 -41.76 -9.80
C HIS A 71 -3.98 -42.28 -11.19
N CYS A 72 -4.94 -43.20 -11.28
CA CYS A 72 -5.43 -43.70 -12.56
C CYS A 72 -6.07 -42.60 -13.42
N ARG A 73 -6.85 -41.68 -12.82
CA ARG A 73 -7.41 -40.52 -13.52
C ARG A 73 -6.34 -39.55 -13.99
N GLN A 74 -5.30 -39.33 -13.17
CA GLN A 74 -4.22 -38.42 -13.51
C GLN A 74 -3.46 -38.89 -14.77
N LEU A 75 -3.30 -40.19 -14.97
CA LEU A 75 -2.68 -40.75 -16.18
C LEU A 75 -3.45 -40.44 -17.48
N LEU A 76 -4.73 -40.03 -17.38
CA LEU A 76 -5.56 -39.61 -18.50
C LEU A 76 -5.46 -38.10 -18.78
N LEU A 77 -4.79 -37.37 -17.90
CA LEU A 77 -4.56 -35.93 -17.98
C LEU A 77 -3.08 -35.64 -18.19
N SER A 78 -2.77 -34.41 -18.57
CA SER A 78 -1.38 -33.98 -18.63
C SER A 78 -0.90 -33.55 -17.25
N ALA A 79 0.34 -33.88 -16.89
CA ALA A 79 1.00 -33.30 -15.71
C ALA A 79 1.56 -31.90 -16.00
N PHE A 80 1.57 -31.46 -17.26
CA PHE A 80 2.19 -30.21 -17.68
C PHE A 80 1.35 -29.50 -18.74
N ALA A 81 1.48 -28.17 -18.83
CA ALA A 81 0.86 -27.37 -19.88
C ALA A 81 1.87 -26.34 -20.38
N THR A 82 1.89 -26.12 -21.71
CA THR A 82 2.69 -25.05 -22.31
C THR A 82 1.76 -24.11 -23.06
N LEU A 83 1.81 -22.82 -22.74
CA LEU A 83 0.97 -21.79 -23.31
C LEU A 83 1.82 -20.68 -23.92
N MET A 84 1.39 -20.14 -25.05
CA MET A 84 2.05 -19.01 -25.70
C MET A 84 1.67 -17.71 -24.98
N VAL A 85 2.56 -16.72 -25.06
CA VAL A 85 2.36 -15.37 -24.53
C VAL A 85 2.63 -14.36 -25.63
N GLU A 86 1.70 -13.44 -25.82
CA GLU A 86 1.82 -12.32 -26.75
C GLU A 86 1.31 -11.06 -26.05
N ASP A 87 2.07 -9.97 -26.16
CA ASP A 87 1.80 -8.69 -25.47
C ASP A 87 1.48 -8.82 -23.96
N GLY A 88 2.13 -9.79 -23.30
CA GLY A 88 1.99 -10.06 -21.87
C GLY A 88 0.73 -10.86 -21.46
N GLU A 89 -0.08 -11.29 -22.43
CA GLU A 89 -1.27 -12.10 -22.25
C GLU A 89 -1.07 -13.55 -22.69
N LEU A 90 -1.79 -14.48 -22.06
CA LEU A 90 -1.83 -15.86 -22.52
C LEU A 90 -2.63 -15.94 -23.83
N VAL A 91 -2.04 -16.55 -24.85
CA VAL A 91 -2.73 -16.84 -26.10
C VAL A 91 -3.58 -18.10 -25.91
N LEU A 92 -4.87 -17.89 -25.75
CA LEU A 92 -5.89 -18.94 -25.67
C LEU A 92 -6.92 -18.73 -26.78
N GLY A 93 -7.47 -19.83 -27.30
CA GLY A 93 -8.64 -19.75 -28.18
C GLY A 93 -9.84 -19.11 -27.46
N ARG A 94 -10.82 -18.61 -28.24
CA ARG A 94 -12.00 -17.88 -27.75
C ARG A 94 -12.71 -18.50 -26.54
N TRP A 95 -12.74 -19.83 -26.49
CA TRP A 95 -13.42 -20.60 -25.45
C TRP A 95 -12.46 -21.39 -24.56
N GLN A 96 -11.15 -21.30 -24.81
CA GLN A 96 -10.17 -22.07 -24.06
C GLN A 96 -9.88 -21.43 -22.71
N SER A 97 -9.70 -22.29 -21.72
CA SER A 97 -9.30 -22.00 -20.35
C SER A 97 -8.31 -23.05 -19.89
N LEU A 98 -7.38 -22.65 -19.04
CA LEU A 98 -6.45 -23.57 -18.37
C LEU A 98 -7.05 -24.01 -17.04
N PHE A 99 -7.05 -25.31 -16.79
CA PHE A 99 -7.56 -25.92 -15.56
C PHE A 99 -6.44 -26.62 -14.80
N ALA A 100 -6.49 -26.50 -13.48
CA ALA A 100 -5.87 -27.43 -12.55
C ALA A 100 -6.97 -28.37 -12.03
N VAL A 101 -6.87 -29.66 -12.37
CA VAL A 101 -7.89 -30.68 -12.09
C VAL A 101 -7.45 -31.48 -10.87
N GLU A 102 -8.07 -31.18 -9.74
CA GLU A 102 -7.89 -31.87 -8.47
C GLU A 102 -8.64 -33.21 -8.48
N LEU A 103 -7.95 -34.31 -8.16
CA LEU A 103 -8.50 -35.66 -8.28
C LEU A 103 -8.63 -36.39 -6.94
N ASP A 104 -8.02 -35.90 -5.85
CA ASP A 104 -8.12 -36.49 -4.51
C ASP A 104 -8.19 -35.45 -3.36
N GLY A 105 -8.75 -34.28 -3.68
CA GLY A 105 -8.83 -33.13 -2.79
C GLY A 105 -10.20 -32.84 -2.17
N PRO A 106 -10.34 -31.64 -1.56
CA PRO A 106 -9.45 -30.48 -1.68
C PRO A 106 -8.14 -30.61 -0.88
N ARG A 107 -7.00 -30.25 -1.49
CA ARG A 107 -5.67 -30.16 -0.82
C ARG A 107 -4.90 -28.93 -1.30
N GLN A 108 -3.86 -28.55 -0.57
CA GLN A 108 -2.89 -27.57 -1.07
C GLN A 108 -1.99 -28.22 -2.12
N ARG A 109 -1.83 -27.52 -3.26
CA ARG A 109 -1.05 -27.97 -4.40
C ARG A 109 0.02 -26.96 -4.78
N GLN A 110 1.06 -27.47 -5.43
CA GLN A 110 2.18 -26.69 -5.94
C GLN A 110 2.36 -26.99 -7.42
N LEU A 111 2.50 -25.94 -8.21
CA LEU A 111 2.86 -25.99 -9.62
C LEU A 111 4.23 -25.35 -9.80
N ALA A 112 5.11 -26.00 -10.53
CA ALA A 112 6.31 -25.36 -11.05
C ALA A 112 5.94 -24.55 -12.31
N LEU A 113 6.50 -23.35 -12.42
CA LEU A 113 6.32 -22.45 -13.55
C LEU A 113 7.67 -22.01 -14.08
N GLN A 114 7.88 -22.18 -15.39
CA GLN A 114 9.06 -21.73 -16.11
C GLN A 114 8.65 -20.83 -17.27
N LEU A 115 9.36 -19.72 -17.44
CA LEU A 115 9.09 -18.71 -18.46
C LEU A 115 10.25 -18.63 -19.44
N ASP A 116 9.92 -18.53 -20.71
CA ASP A 116 10.88 -18.42 -21.81
C ASP A 116 10.41 -17.33 -22.79
N GLY A 117 11.30 -16.44 -23.22
CA GLY A 117 10.99 -15.40 -24.21
C GLY A 117 11.55 -14.01 -23.91
N GLU A 118 10.93 -12.99 -24.50
CA GLU A 118 11.32 -11.59 -24.38
C GLU A 118 10.71 -10.95 -23.13
N PHE A 119 11.58 -10.52 -22.22
CA PHE A 119 11.20 -9.81 -21.01
C PHE A 119 11.44 -8.31 -21.15
N ALA A 120 10.49 -7.49 -20.68
CA ALA A 120 10.71 -6.06 -20.55
C ALA A 120 11.91 -5.81 -19.62
N ARG A 121 12.97 -5.16 -20.13
CA ARG A 121 14.10 -4.73 -19.30
C ARG A 121 13.65 -3.54 -18.46
N GLY A 122 13.70 -3.72 -17.15
CA GLY A 122 13.26 -2.74 -16.16
C GLY A 122 11.83 -3.05 -15.70
N ILE A 123 11.66 -3.26 -14.40
CA ILE A 123 10.32 -3.32 -13.82
C ILE A 123 9.71 -1.93 -14.04
N GLU A 124 8.82 -1.81 -15.02
CA GLU A 124 8.17 -0.54 -15.33
C GLU A 124 7.47 -0.02 -14.06
N LYS A 125 7.46 1.30 -13.88
CA LYS A 125 6.88 1.99 -12.71
C LYS A 125 5.42 1.56 -12.45
N GLU A 126 4.68 1.24 -13.50
CA GLU A 126 3.32 0.70 -13.46
C GLU A 126 3.26 -0.74 -12.93
N SER A 127 4.28 -1.56 -13.18
CA SER A 127 4.38 -2.94 -12.70
C SER A 127 4.63 -3.00 -11.18
N LEU A 128 5.47 -2.12 -10.64
CA LEU A 128 5.66 -2.01 -9.19
C LEU A 128 4.36 -1.57 -8.48
N GLN A 129 3.73 -0.50 -8.94
CA GLN A 129 2.48 -0.04 -8.33
C GLN A 129 1.37 -1.10 -8.42
N ALA A 130 1.27 -1.82 -9.53
CA ALA A 130 0.32 -2.92 -9.69
C ALA A 130 0.54 -4.04 -8.65
N LEU A 131 1.79 -4.35 -8.26
CA LEU A 131 2.06 -5.34 -7.21
C LEU A 131 1.51 -4.90 -5.85
N VAL A 132 1.65 -3.62 -5.49
CA VAL A 132 1.09 -3.10 -4.24
C VAL A 132 -0.43 -3.18 -4.25
N GLU A 133 -1.07 -2.78 -5.35
CA GLU A 133 -2.53 -2.82 -5.46
C GLU A 133 -3.07 -4.26 -5.41
N LEU A 134 -2.38 -5.21 -6.06
CA LEU A 134 -2.72 -6.63 -5.96
C LEU A 134 -2.58 -7.16 -4.54
N GLU A 135 -1.51 -6.78 -3.84
CA GLU A 135 -1.28 -7.21 -2.47
C GLU A 135 -2.31 -6.60 -1.50
N LEU A 136 -2.64 -5.31 -1.66
CA LEU A 136 -3.72 -4.66 -0.92
C LEU A 136 -5.05 -5.39 -1.16
N ALA A 137 -5.39 -5.68 -2.42
CA ALA A 137 -6.60 -6.43 -2.76
C ALA A 137 -6.61 -7.82 -2.13
N ARG A 138 -5.48 -8.54 -2.16
CA ARG A 138 -5.32 -9.85 -1.52
C ARG A 138 -5.56 -9.77 -0.01
N GLN A 139 -4.97 -8.78 0.65
CA GLN A 139 -5.14 -8.55 2.09
C GLN A 139 -6.61 -8.27 2.43
N LEU A 140 -7.29 -7.43 1.66
CA LEU A 140 -8.70 -7.09 1.88
C LEU A 140 -9.68 -8.23 1.56
N MET A 141 -9.29 -9.16 0.68
CA MET A 141 -10.13 -10.32 0.32
C MET A 141 -10.21 -11.37 1.43
N VAL A 142 -9.16 -11.48 2.25
CA VAL A 142 -9.09 -12.45 3.36
C VAL A 142 -9.55 -11.87 4.70
N ASP A 143 -9.85 -10.57 4.75
CA ASP A 143 -10.35 -9.90 5.94
C ASP A 143 -11.84 -10.20 6.19
N PRO A 144 -12.29 -10.22 7.45
CA PRO A 144 -13.70 -10.34 7.74
C PRO A 144 -14.48 -9.13 7.22
N GLU A 145 -15.62 -9.38 6.56
CA GLU A 145 -16.40 -8.35 5.86
C GLU A 145 -16.73 -7.09 6.69
N PRO A 146 -17.03 -7.19 8.01
CA PRO A 146 -17.27 -6.02 8.86
C PRO A 146 -16.15 -4.96 8.87
N VAL A 147 -14.88 -5.37 8.70
CA VAL A 147 -13.72 -4.46 8.67
C VAL A 147 -13.20 -4.25 7.25
N ALA A 148 -13.33 -5.27 6.38
CA ALA A 148 -12.87 -5.21 5.00
C ALA A 148 -13.62 -4.16 4.17
N SER A 149 -14.95 -4.08 4.29
CA SER A 149 -15.76 -3.16 3.49
C SER A 149 -15.40 -1.68 3.70
N PRO A 150 -15.33 -1.15 4.95
CA PRO A 150 -14.89 0.23 5.19
C PRO A 150 -13.51 0.55 4.62
N MET A 151 -12.52 -0.33 4.85
CA MET A 151 -11.16 -0.13 4.36
C MET A 151 -11.08 -0.21 2.84
N ARG A 152 -11.78 -1.16 2.22
CA ARG A 152 -11.87 -1.29 0.77
C ARG A 152 -12.35 0.00 0.12
N ARG A 153 -13.42 0.61 0.66
CA ARG A 153 -13.93 1.89 0.14
C ARG A 153 -12.90 3.02 0.20
N LEU A 154 -12.08 3.08 1.26
CA LEU A 154 -11.02 4.06 1.44
C LEU A 154 -9.83 3.83 0.49
N VAL A 155 -9.42 2.58 0.32
CA VAL A 155 -8.37 2.19 -0.62
C VAL A 155 -8.81 2.48 -2.05
N GLU A 156 -10.03 2.09 -2.44
CA GLU A 156 -10.62 2.34 -3.77
C GLU A 156 -10.91 3.81 -4.04
N ALA A 157 -11.07 4.66 -3.01
CA ALA A 157 -11.16 6.11 -3.18
C ALA A 157 -9.86 6.71 -3.74
N GLY A 158 -8.80 5.90 -3.90
CA GLY A 158 -7.56 6.25 -4.57
C GLY A 158 -6.55 6.87 -3.62
N GLY A 159 -5.66 7.70 -4.14
CA GLY A 159 -4.55 8.31 -3.42
C GLY A 159 -3.26 8.28 -4.25
N LYS A 160 -2.30 9.15 -3.93
CA LYS A 160 -1.03 9.25 -4.70
C LYS A 160 -0.08 8.07 -4.46
N ARG A 161 -0.38 7.18 -3.50
CA ARG A 161 0.44 6.01 -3.10
C ARG A 161 1.93 6.33 -2.94
N LEU A 162 2.25 7.49 -2.36
CA LEU A 162 3.64 7.95 -2.25
C LEU A 162 4.47 7.07 -1.31
N ARG A 163 3.94 6.73 -0.12
CA ARG A 163 4.67 5.90 0.86
C ARG A 163 4.95 4.48 0.33
N PRO A 164 4.00 3.76 -0.27
CA PRO A 164 4.28 2.47 -0.90
C PRO A 164 5.31 2.56 -2.01
N ARG A 165 5.22 3.61 -2.84
CA ARG A 165 6.19 3.84 -3.91
C ARG A 165 7.60 4.10 -3.35
N LEU A 166 7.72 4.81 -2.23
CA LEU A 166 9.01 5.00 -1.55
C LEU A 166 9.59 3.67 -1.04
N VAL A 167 8.77 2.82 -0.41
CA VAL A 167 9.19 1.46 0.01
C VAL A 167 9.72 0.68 -1.20
N GLN A 168 8.98 0.66 -2.30
CA GLN A 168 9.38 -0.12 -3.49
C GLN A 168 10.66 0.39 -4.14
N LEU A 169 10.81 1.71 -4.27
CA LEU A 169 12.02 2.31 -4.83
C LEU A 169 13.23 2.00 -3.94
N THR A 170 13.09 2.19 -2.63
CA THR A 170 14.20 1.98 -1.69
C THR A 170 14.55 0.51 -1.49
N ALA A 171 13.58 -0.41 -1.64
CA ALA A 171 13.81 -1.85 -1.66
C ALA A 171 14.56 -2.35 -2.91
N GLY A 172 14.68 -1.50 -3.95
CA GLY A 172 15.43 -1.82 -5.16
C GLY A 172 16.91 -1.45 -5.12
N ILE A 173 17.40 -0.83 -4.03
CA ILE A 173 18.76 -0.27 -3.96
C ILE A 173 19.80 -1.29 -3.48
N GLY A 174 19.43 -2.16 -2.53
CA GLY A 174 20.34 -3.14 -1.97
C GLY A 174 20.42 -4.45 -2.75
N PRO A 175 21.37 -5.33 -2.39
CA PRO A 175 21.63 -6.59 -3.09
C PRO A 175 20.49 -7.62 -2.98
N HIS A 176 19.58 -7.48 -2.01
CA HIS A 176 18.43 -8.37 -1.81
C HIS A 176 17.14 -7.77 -2.37
N ASN A 177 17.10 -7.55 -3.69
CA ASN A 177 15.91 -7.03 -4.36
C ASN A 177 14.87 -8.14 -4.59
N ASP A 178 13.81 -8.15 -3.78
CA ASP A 178 12.63 -8.99 -3.94
C ASP A 178 11.38 -8.12 -4.07
N ALA A 179 10.89 -7.99 -5.30
CA ALA A 179 9.74 -7.15 -5.62
C ALA A 179 8.45 -7.56 -4.89
N LEU A 180 8.31 -8.83 -4.49
CA LEU A 180 7.11 -9.33 -3.81
C LEU A 180 7.14 -8.96 -2.34
N ARG A 181 8.27 -9.21 -1.68
CA ARG A 181 8.45 -8.80 -0.29
C ARG A 181 8.39 -7.29 -0.15
N ALA A 182 8.91 -6.55 -1.13
CA ALA A 182 8.76 -5.10 -1.20
C ALA A 182 7.29 -4.69 -1.33
N ALA A 183 6.48 -5.39 -2.13
CA ALA A 183 5.05 -5.13 -2.26
C ALA A 183 4.26 -5.49 -0.99
N GLU A 184 4.59 -6.59 -0.30
CA GLU A 184 4.03 -6.98 1.00
C GLU A 184 4.27 -5.90 2.06
N LEU A 185 5.52 -5.43 2.17
CA LEU A 185 5.88 -4.34 3.07
C LEU A 185 5.18 -3.03 2.69
N ALA A 186 5.18 -2.67 1.40
CA ALA A 186 4.55 -1.46 0.90
C ALA A 186 3.03 -1.45 1.15
N ALA A 187 2.35 -2.58 0.97
CA ALA A 187 0.94 -2.75 1.30
C ALA A 187 0.68 -2.63 2.82
N ALA A 188 1.55 -3.21 3.66
CA ALA A 188 1.44 -3.08 5.11
C ALA A 188 1.58 -1.61 5.57
N VAL A 189 2.53 -0.86 4.99
CA VAL A 189 2.70 0.58 5.23
C VAL A 189 1.48 1.39 4.77
N GLU A 190 0.87 1.06 3.63
CA GLU A 190 -0.35 1.74 3.16
C GLU A 190 -1.57 1.41 4.03
N LEU A 191 -1.70 0.17 4.50
CA LEU A 191 -2.77 -0.22 5.44
C LEU A 191 -2.61 0.51 6.77
N LEU A 192 -1.37 0.61 7.28
CA LEU A 192 -1.05 1.39 8.47
C LEU A 192 -1.45 2.85 8.29
N HIS A 193 -1.07 3.47 7.16
CA HIS A 193 -1.45 4.84 6.84
C HIS A 193 -2.97 5.02 6.73
N ASN A 194 -3.68 4.11 6.06
CA ASN A 194 -5.14 4.23 5.97
C ASN A 194 -5.83 4.06 7.33
N ALA A 195 -5.26 3.28 8.25
CA ALA A 195 -5.75 3.21 9.63
C ALA A 195 -5.63 4.57 10.34
N THR A 196 -4.49 5.28 10.18
CA THR A 196 -4.34 6.64 10.75
C THR A 196 -5.39 7.59 10.17
N LEU A 197 -5.69 7.51 8.86
CA LEU A 197 -6.71 8.36 8.24
C LEU A 197 -8.12 8.11 8.78
N ILE A 198 -8.48 6.85 9.09
CA ILE A 198 -9.77 6.52 9.67
C ILE A 198 -9.91 7.12 11.07
N HIS A 199 -8.86 7.05 11.89
CA HIS A 199 -8.84 7.66 13.20
C HIS A 199 -8.82 9.18 13.14
N ASP A 200 -8.02 9.78 12.26
CA ASP A 200 -8.00 11.23 12.02
C ASP A 200 -9.39 11.74 11.60
N ASP A 201 -10.05 11.04 10.67
CA ASP A 201 -11.40 11.39 10.22
C ASP A 201 -12.43 11.42 11.36
N TYR A 202 -12.28 10.52 12.32
CA TYR A 202 -13.12 10.49 13.52
C TYR A 202 -12.78 11.63 14.49
N VAL A 203 -11.50 11.83 14.82
CA VAL A 203 -11.03 12.87 15.75
C VAL A 203 -11.34 14.28 15.23
N ASP A 204 -11.27 14.47 13.91
CA ASP A 204 -11.52 15.75 13.26
C ASP A 204 -13.01 15.96 12.90
N GLU A 205 -13.87 14.98 13.18
CA GLU A 205 -15.29 15.00 12.78
C GLU A 205 -15.48 15.23 11.27
N SER A 206 -14.55 14.72 10.45
CA SER A 206 -14.57 14.87 9.01
C SER A 206 -15.71 14.05 8.40
N THR A 207 -16.57 14.70 7.60
CA THR A 207 -17.71 14.02 6.96
C THR A 207 -17.34 13.33 5.66
N HIS A 208 -16.31 13.81 4.96
CA HIS A 208 -15.89 13.28 3.65
C HIS A 208 -14.36 13.20 3.52
N ARG A 209 -13.89 12.17 2.82
CA ARG A 209 -12.50 12.00 2.38
C ARG A 209 -12.47 11.52 0.94
N ARG A 210 -11.67 12.19 0.10
CA ARG A 210 -11.54 11.86 -1.35
C ARG A 210 -12.90 11.76 -2.07
N GLY A 211 -13.83 12.66 -1.73
CA GLY A 211 -15.18 12.71 -2.32
C GLY A 211 -16.14 11.61 -1.86
N ARG A 212 -15.76 10.77 -0.87
CA ARG A 212 -16.61 9.74 -0.29
C ARG A 212 -16.85 10.00 1.21
N PRO A 213 -17.99 9.57 1.78
CA PRO A 213 -18.21 9.65 3.23
C PRO A 213 -17.11 8.92 4.00
N THR A 214 -16.66 9.51 5.11
CA THR A 214 -15.71 8.84 6.02
C THR A 214 -16.36 7.63 6.70
N VAL A 215 -15.56 6.74 7.29
CA VAL A 215 -16.10 5.59 8.03
C VAL A 215 -16.98 6.07 9.20
N ALA A 216 -16.55 7.11 9.91
CA ALA A 216 -17.31 7.71 11.00
C ALA A 216 -18.66 8.28 10.52
N ALA A 217 -18.69 8.97 9.38
CA ALA A 217 -19.92 9.53 8.82
C ALA A 217 -20.88 8.45 8.28
N ALA A 218 -20.34 7.38 7.68
CA ALA A 218 -21.15 6.34 7.06
C ALA A 218 -21.65 5.27 8.04
N GLU A 219 -20.83 4.91 9.03
CA GLU A 219 -21.06 3.74 9.89
C GLU A 219 -20.96 4.06 11.38
N GLY A 220 -20.70 5.32 11.75
CA GLY A 220 -20.65 5.79 13.13
C GLY A 220 -19.24 5.76 13.76
N PRO A 221 -19.06 6.52 14.85
CA PRO A 221 -17.74 6.72 15.48
C PRO A 221 -17.17 5.44 16.09
N GLU A 222 -18.00 4.63 16.77
CA GLU A 222 -17.57 3.36 17.37
C GLU A 222 -17.01 2.40 16.31
N ARG A 223 -17.63 2.40 15.12
CA ARG A 223 -17.18 1.58 13.99
C ARG A 223 -15.86 2.08 13.42
N ALA A 224 -15.68 3.39 13.30
CA ALA A 224 -14.42 3.98 12.82
C ALA A 224 -13.24 3.61 13.73
N ILE A 225 -13.41 3.72 15.05
CA ILE A 225 -12.39 3.33 16.03
C ILE A 225 -12.01 1.85 15.84
N ALA A 226 -13.00 0.95 15.85
CA ALA A 226 -12.78 -0.49 15.75
C ALA A 226 -12.10 -0.91 14.42
N VAL A 227 -12.46 -0.26 13.31
CA VAL A 227 -11.83 -0.53 12.01
C VAL A 227 -10.38 -0.05 12.00
N GLY A 228 -10.10 1.16 12.50
CA GLY A 228 -8.74 1.68 12.61
C GLY A 228 -7.86 0.78 13.49
N ASP A 229 -8.36 0.37 14.66
CA ASP A 229 -7.65 -0.53 15.58
C ASP A 229 -7.33 -1.88 14.94
N TYR A 230 -8.30 -2.45 14.21
CA TYR A 230 -8.10 -3.70 13.48
C TYR A 230 -6.96 -3.57 12.46
N TYR A 231 -6.92 -2.48 11.69
CA TYR A 231 -5.89 -2.29 10.67
C TYR A 231 -4.53 -1.89 11.24
N PHE A 232 -4.46 -1.22 12.40
CA PHE A 232 -3.22 -1.11 13.17
C PHE A 232 -2.69 -2.49 13.57
N ALA A 233 -3.51 -3.33 14.21
CA ALA A 233 -3.09 -4.67 14.60
C ALA A 233 -2.68 -5.53 13.39
N LYS A 234 -3.45 -5.46 12.30
CA LYS A 234 -3.15 -6.20 11.07
C LYS A 234 -1.86 -5.71 10.42
N ALA A 235 -1.67 -4.41 10.25
CA ALA A 235 -0.47 -3.86 9.64
C ALA A 235 0.78 -4.25 10.44
N THR A 236 0.76 -4.11 11.77
CA THR A 236 1.87 -4.52 12.65
C THR A 236 2.16 -6.01 12.54
N ARG A 237 1.12 -6.87 12.46
CA ARG A 237 1.31 -8.30 12.20
C ARG A 237 1.97 -8.57 10.84
N LEU A 238 1.52 -7.91 9.77
CA LEU A 238 2.11 -8.06 8.43
C LEU A 238 3.57 -7.62 8.42
N ILE A 239 3.88 -6.49 9.07
CA ILE A 239 5.25 -5.97 9.24
C ILE A 239 6.12 -6.99 9.96
N ALA A 240 5.65 -7.57 11.07
CA ALA A 240 6.39 -8.59 11.80
C ALA A 240 6.64 -9.86 10.96
N GLN A 241 5.68 -10.24 10.11
CA GLN A 241 5.78 -11.40 9.20
C GLN A 241 6.84 -11.21 8.09
N ILE A 242 7.24 -9.97 7.79
CA ILE A 242 8.38 -9.70 6.90
C ILE A 242 9.66 -10.33 7.47
N GLY A 243 9.77 -10.48 8.80
CA GLY A 243 10.89 -11.17 9.45
C GLY A 243 12.21 -10.39 9.44
N ASN A 244 12.16 -9.07 9.26
CA ASN A 244 13.32 -8.18 9.37
C ASN A 244 13.17 -7.30 10.64
N PRO A 245 13.98 -7.53 11.70
CA PRO A 245 13.85 -6.78 12.96
C PRO A 245 14.02 -5.27 12.80
N GLY A 246 14.91 -4.82 11.91
CA GLY A 246 15.11 -3.40 11.66
C GLY A 246 13.86 -2.74 11.05
N VAL A 247 13.21 -3.41 10.10
CA VAL A 247 11.93 -2.96 9.51
C VAL A 247 10.84 -2.87 10.58
N THR A 248 10.74 -3.88 11.44
CA THR A 248 9.78 -3.88 12.55
C THR A 248 10.01 -2.71 13.50
N SER A 249 11.26 -2.47 13.91
CA SER A 249 11.62 -1.34 14.77
C SER A 249 11.29 0.00 14.13
N ALA A 250 11.74 0.24 12.89
CA ALA A 250 11.53 1.52 12.19
C ALA A 250 10.04 1.87 12.06
N LEU A 251 9.18 0.90 11.72
CA LEU A 251 7.74 1.13 11.59
C LEU A 251 7.02 1.23 12.93
N ALA A 252 7.48 0.52 13.97
CA ALA A 252 6.94 0.66 15.32
C ALA A 252 7.26 2.04 15.91
N GLU A 253 8.49 2.52 15.76
CA GLU A 253 8.91 3.86 16.19
C GLU A 253 8.14 4.96 15.44
N ALA A 254 7.92 4.80 14.13
CA ALA A 254 7.09 5.73 13.37
C ALA A 254 5.63 5.72 13.83
N LEU A 255 5.05 4.54 14.11
CA LEU A 255 3.69 4.45 14.63
C LEU A 255 3.57 5.12 16.01
N GLU A 256 4.53 4.92 16.90
CA GLU A 256 4.60 5.60 18.19
C GLU A 256 4.65 7.12 18.01
N ALA A 257 5.51 7.61 17.10
CA ALA A 257 5.63 9.03 16.80
C ALA A 257 4.34 9.64 16.23
N VAL A 258 3.62 8.90 15.38
CA VAL A 258 2.30 9.32 14.85
C VAL A 258 1.30 9.46 15.98
N CYS A 259 1.15 8.42 16.82
CA CYS A 259 0.20 8.43 17.93
C CYS A 259 0.52 9.55 18.94
N ALA A 260 1.79 9.72 19.32
CA ALA A 260 2.21 10.79 20.21
C ALA A 260 1.89 12.18 19.62
N SER A 261 2.17 12.37 18.33
CA SER A 261 1.90 13.66 17.67
C SER A 261 0.42 13.96 17.51
N GLN A 262 -0.43 12.95 17.34
CA GLN A 262 -1.88 13.13 17.34
C GLN A 262 -2.39 13.60 18.71
N ILE A 263 -1.82 13.11 19.81
CA ILE A 263 -2.14 13.58 21.16
C ILE A 263 -1.71 15.04 21.34
N ASP A 264 -0.48 15.37 20.94
CA ASP A 264 0.05 16.73 21.00
C ASP A 264 -0.78 17.71 20.15
N ASP A 265 -1.16 17.32 18.93
CA ASP A 265 -1.99 18.10 18.01
C ASP A 265 -3.33 18.49 18.65
N VAL A 266 -4.02 17.54 19.29
CA VAL A 266 -5.28 17.80 20.01
C VAL A 266 -5.06 18.73 21.20
N ALA A 267 -4.00 18.54 21.99
CA ALA A 267 -3.69 19.40 23.14
C ALA A 267 -3.37 20.84 22.72
N MET A 268 -2.69 21.02 21.58
CA MET A 268 -2.29 22.32 21.07
C MET A 268 -3.43 23.14 20.46
N ARG A 269 -4.60 22.54 20.18
CA ARG A 269 -5.81 23.29 19.73
C ARG A 269 -6.22 24.40 20.70
N GLY A 270 -5.86 24.29 21.99
CA GLY A 270 -6.08 25.31 23.01
C GLY A 270 -5.20 26.56 22.87
N SER A 271 -4.05 26.46 22.19
CA SER A 271 -3.08 27.54 22.00
C SER A 271 -3.10 28.13 20.58
N TYR A 272 -4.17 27.85 19.83
CA TYR A 272 -4.36 28.25 18.44
C TYR A 272 -4.19 29.77 18.19
N PRO A 273 -3.42 30.21 17.17
CA PRO A 273 -2.85 29.45 16.06
C PRO A 273 -1.52 28.74 16.34
N GLY A 274 -1.00 28.80 17.57
CA GLY A 274 0.26 28.18 17.98
C GLY A 274 1.50 28.94 17.51
N ASP A 275 2.64 28.25 17.55
CA ASP A 275 3.94 28.75 17.06
C ASP A 275 4.58 27.75 16.10
N ARG A 276 5.64 28.20 15.44
CA ARG A 276 6.38 27.41 14.44
C ARG A 276 6.94 26.12 15.03
N ASP A 277 7.47 26.14 16.24
CA ASP A 277 8.16 24.96 16.80
C ASP A 277 7.15 23.85 17.13
N SER A 278 6.02 24.23 17.71
CA SER A 278 4.86 23.37 17.97
C SER A 278 4.33 22.75 16.67
N TYR A 279 4.14 23.56 15.63
CA TYR A 279 3.75 23.07 14.31
C TYR A 279 4.75 22.07 13.74
N MET A 280 6.05 22.38 13.78
CA MET A 280 7.10 21.51 13.25
C MET A 280 7.17 20.18 14.00
N GLN A 281 6.97 20.17 15.32
CA GLN A 281 6.89 18.95 16.12
C GLN A 281 5.74 18.04 15.65
N VAL A 282 4.54 18.61 15.50
CA VAL A 282 3.35 17.86 15.08
C VAL A 282 3.55 17.25 13.68
N ILE A 283 3.96 18.02 12.68
CA ILE A 283 4.06 17.48 11.31
C ILE A 283 5.20 16.48 11.14
N ARG A 284 6.27 16.59 11.94
CA ARG A 284 7.39 15.63 11.92
C ARG A 284 6.94 14.27 12.40
N GLY A 285 6.20 14.19 13.50
CA GLY A 285 5.75 12.89 14.00
C GLY A 285 4.46 12.40 13.36
N LYS A 286 3.48 13.26 13.03
CA LYS A 286 2.21 12.87 12.38
C LYS A 286 2.39 12.45 10.92
N THR A 287 3.26 13.15 10.17
CA THR A 287 3.40 12.94 8.72
C THR A 287 4.78 12.43 8.33
N ALA A 288 5.85 13.11 8.76
CA ALA A 288 7.19 12.83 8.25
C ALA A 288 7.79 11.50 8.74
N SER A 289 7.46 11.07 9.95
CA SER A 289 7.89 9.80 10.55
C SER A 289 7.61 8.60 9.65
N LEU A 290 6.39 8.51 9.09
CA LEU A 290 5.99 7.40 8.24
C LEU A 290 6.61 7.48 6.84
N PHE A 291 6.96 8.68 6.35
CA PHE A 291 7.77 8.83 5.14
C PHE A 291 9.22 8.36 5.37
N ALA A 292 9.82 8.72 6.51
CA ALA A 292 11.15 8.28 6.90
C ALA A 292 11.20 6.76 7.03
N ALA A 293 10.27 6.17 7.81
CA ALA A 293 10.19 4.73 8.01
C ALA A 293 9.88 3.96 6.71
N ALA A 294 9.09 4.53 5.79
CA ALA A 294 8.88 3.92 4.47
C ALA A 294 10.18 3.81 3.66
N CYS A 295 11.00 4.87 3.63
CA CYS A 295 12.28 4.87 2.93
C CYS A 295 13.31 3.96 3.61
N GLU A 296 13.39 4.04 4.94
CA GLU A 296 14.29 3.23 5.77
C GLU A 296 13.95 1.74 5.65
N SER A 297 12.66 1.38 5.75
CA SER A 297 12.24 -0.02 5.73
C SER A 297 12.49 -0.70 4.40
N GLY A 298 12.29 0.00 3.27
CA GLY A 298 12.65 -0.54 1.96
C GLY A 298 14.17 -0.76 1.85
N ALA A 299 14.97 0.22 2.27
CA ALA A 299 16.42 0.11 2.28
C ALA A 299 16.92 -1.07 3.15
N LEU A 300 16.38 -1.21 4.37
CA LEU A 300 16.67 -2.31 5.29
C LEU A 300 16.27 -3.67 4.70
N LEU A 301 15.11 -3.75 4.05
CA LEU A 301 14.63 -4.97 3.41
C LEU A 301 15.57 -5.43 2.29
N SER A 302 16.11 -4.48 1.52
CA SER A 302 17.05 -4.77 0.42
C SER A 302 18.46 -5.12 0.88
N GLY A 303 18.78 -4.97 2.17
CA GLY A 303 20.14 -5.15 2.68
C GLY A 303 21.10 -4.05 2.25
N ALA A 304 20.61 -2.82 2.03
CA ALA A 304 21.44 -1.66 1.75
C ALA A 304 22.41 -1.38 2.93
N THR A 305 23.51 -0.66 2.65
CA THR A 305 24.49 -0.32 3.68
C THR A 305 23.88 0.61 4.73
N PRO A 306 24.37 0.61 6.00
CA PRO A 306 23.85 1.51 7.03
C PRO A 306 23.90 3.00 6.65
N GLN A 307 24.90 3.39 5.85
CA GLN A 307 25.05 4.76 5.33
C GLN A 307 23.91 5.12 4.37
N VAL A 308 23.55 4.20 3.46
CA VAL A 308 22.43 4.38 2.52
C VAL A 308 21.10 4.38 3.27
N VAL A 309 20.92 3.47 4.23
CA VAL A 309 19.70 3.40 5.07
C VAL A 309 19.46 4.73 5.80
N GLU A 310 20.49 5.27 6.46
CA GLU A 310 20.37 6.54 7.18
C GLU A 310 20.12 7.74 6.24
N ALA A 311 20.79 7.79 5.09
CA ALA A 311 20.54 8.84 4.09
C ALA A 311 19.09 8.80 3.57
N LEU A 312 18.55 7.60 3.32
CA LEU A 312 17.17 7.41 2.87
C LEU A 312 16.14 7.73 3.97
N ARG A 313 16.45 7.42 5.23
CA ARG A 313 15.64 7.82 6.39
C ARG A 313 15.54 9.34 6.48
N ARG A 314 16.67 10.05 6.43
CA ARG A 314 16.72 11.53 6.45
C ARG A 314 16.03 12.15 5.23
N PHE A 315 16.24 11.58 4.05
CA PHE A 315 15.51 11.96 2.84
C PHE A 315 13.99 11.87 3.06
N GLY A 316 13.49 10.75 3.58
CA GLY A 316 12.07 10.54 3.86
C GLY A 316 11.52 11.53 4.88
N GLU A 317 12.26 11.83 5.95
CA GLU A 317 11.89 12.81 6.98
C GLU A 317 11.73 14.22 6.39
N LEU A 318 12.73 14.68 5.61
CA LEU A 318 12.70 15.99 4.97
C LEU A 318 11.59 16.09 3.92
N LEU A 319 11.41 15.04 3.11
CA LEU A 319 10.35 14.97 2.11
C LEU A 319 8.97 14.98 2.75
N GLY A 320 8.74 14.19 3.80
CA GLY A 320 7.46 14.13 4.50
C GLY A 320 7.10 15.45 5.18
N THR A 321 8.10 16.15 5.73
CA THR A 321 7.94 17.50 6.29
C THR A 321 7.53 18.49 5.20
N ALA A 322 8.27 18.53 4.08
CA ALA A 322 7.96 19.42 2.95
C ALA A 322 6.58 19.11 2.34
N PHE A 323 6.22 17.83 2.28
CA PHE A 323 4.94 17.37 1.76
C PHE A 323 3.76 17.87 2.60
N GLN A 324 3.86 17.85 3.94
CA GLN A 324 2.81 18.38 4.80
C GLN A 324 2.70 19.91 4.66
N MET A 325 3.83 20.62 4.65
CA MET A 325 3.82 22.08 4.44
C MET A 325 3.15 22.47 3.12
N ALA A 326 3.36 21.69 2.05
CA ALA A 326 2.69 21.90 0.78
C ALA A 326 1.20 21.52 0.81
N ASP A 327 0.81 20.54 1.64
CA ASP A 327 -0.60 20.14 1.85
C ASP A 327 -1.38 21.27 2.52
N ASP A 328 -0.86 21.83 3.62
CA ASP A 328 -1.51 22.91 4.37
C ASP A 328 -1.72 24.19 3.52
N MET A 329 -0.85 24.43 2.53
CA MET A 329 -1.03 25.52 1.58
C MET A 329 -2.23 25.30 0.66
N VAL A 330 -2.60 24.05 0.35
CA VAL A 330 -3.73 23.73 -0.52
C VAL A 330 -5.04 24.13 0.15
N ASP A 331 -5.15 24.10 1.48
CA ASP A 331 -6.39 24.48 2.18
C ASP A 331 -6.73 25.98 2.04
N PHE A 332 -5.78 26.80 1.59
CA PHE A 332 -5.97 28.20 1.22
C PHE A 332 -6.11 28.43 -0.30
N SER A 333 -6.06 27.36 -1.11
CA SER A 333 -6.25 27.45 -2.56
C SER A 333 -7.72 27.26 -2.95
N PRO A 334 -8.27 28.10 -3.84
CA PRO A 334 -9.60 27.89 -4.45
C PRO A 334 -9.73 26.56 -5.20
N SER A 335 -8.62 25.95 -5.61
CA SER A 335 -8.57 24.70 -6.38
C SER A 335 -8.64 23.42 -5.54
N SER A 336 -8.71 23.52 -4.21
CA SER A 336 -8.62 22.36 -3.30
C SER A 336 -9.85 21.44 -3.30
N GLY A 337 -10.99 21.92 -3.80
CA GLY A 337 -12.26 21.17 -3.79
C GLY A 337 -12.87 20.97 -2.39
N LYS A 338 -12.23 21.49 -1.32
CA LYS A 338 -12.78 21.57 0.04
C LYS A 338 -13.41 22.95 0.28
N PRO A 339 -14.34 23.10 1.23
CA PRO A 339 -14.70 24.41 1.76
C PRO A 339 -13.44 25.10 2.30
N VAL A 340 -13.13 26.30 1.81
CA VAL A 340 -11.98 27.08 2.27
C VAL A 340 -12.06 27.28 3.78
N GLY A 341 -10.99 26.96 4.49
CA GLY A 341 -10.88 27.19 5.94
C GLY A 341 -11.57 26.15 6.85
N LEU A 342 -11.75 24.91 6.39
CA LEU A 342 -12.14 23.79 7.27
C LEU A 342 -11.17 23.64 8.45
N ASP A 343 -9.87 23.64 8.18
CA ASP A 343 -8.80 23.55 9.17
C ASP A 343 -8.85 24.73 10.16
N ILE A 344 -9.22 25.92 9.67
CA ILE A 344 -9.42 27.10 10.52
C ILE A 344 -10.56 26.86 11.50
N ARG A 345 -11.68 26.30 11.02
CA ARG A 345 -12.85 25.97 11.85
C ARG A 345 -12.54 24.91 12.91
N GLN A 346 -11.74 23.91 12.54
CA GLN A 346 -11.31 22.83 13.44
C GLN A 346 -10.13 23.23 14.33
N ARG A 347 -9.61 24.46 14.18
CA ARG A 347 -8.43 24.98 14.90
C ARG A 347 -7.18 24.11 14.73
N VAL A 348 -7.02 23.53 13.55
CA VAL A 348 -5.84 22.75 13.17
C VAL A 348 -4.68 23.72 12.92
N LEU A 349 -3.51 23.43 13.50
CA LEU A 349 -2.31 24.24 13.32
C LEU A 349 -1.88 24.21 11.84
N SER A 350 -1.65 25.37 11.25
CA SER A 350 -1.10 25.48 9.90
C SER A 350 -0.07 26.60 9.82
N LEU A 351 1.07 26.33 9.19
CA LEU A 351 2.15 27.31 9.09
C LEU A 351 1.75 28.60 8.34
N PRO A 352 0.94 28.56 7.27
CA PRO A 352 0.44 29.79 6.65
C PRO A 352 -0.34 30.68 7.62
N LEU A 353 -1.14 30.08 8.50
CA LEU A 353 -1.90 30.84 9.50
C LEU A 353 -1.00 31.42 10.59
N ILE A 354 -0.02 30.64 11.07
CA ILE A 354 0.96 31.11 12.06
C ILE A 354 1.71 32.32 11.50
N TYR A 355 2.19 32.26 10.27
CA TYR A 355 2.90 33.37 9.64
C TYR A 355 2.00 34.58 9.38
N ALA A 356 0.75 34.39 8.99
CA ALA A 356 -0.21 35.50 8.88
C ALA A 356 -0.51 36.13 10.25
N ALA A 357 -0.58 35.32 11.32
CA ALA A 357 -0.77 35.81 12.67
C ALA A 357 0.46 36.55 13.22
N GLU A 358 1.68 36.24 12.75
CA GLU A 358 2.92 36.95 13.06
C GLU A 358 3.12 38.24 12.25
N ASP A 359 2.40 38.38 11.12
CA ASP A 359 2.53 39.52 10.22
C ASP A 359 2.19 40.85 10.92
N ARG A 360 2.93 41.90 10.58
CA ARG A 360 2.79 43.22 11.22
C ARG A 360 1.52 43.95 10.80
N VAL A 361 1.03 43.71 9.59
CA VAL A 361 -0.10 44.41 8.98
C VAL A 361 -1.39 43.63 9.23
N VAL A 362 -1.43 42.34 8.85
CA VAL A 362 -2.66 41.53 8.95
C VAL A 362 -2.80 40.81 10.30
N GLY A 363 -1.68 40.55 10.99
CA GLY A 363 -1.65 39.76 12.23
C GLY A 363 -2.55 40.26 13.36
N PRO A 364 -2.67 41.58 13.64
CA PRO A 364 -3.63 42.07 14.65
C PRO A 364 -5.08 41.70 14.34
N GLU A 365 -5.50 41.73 13.07
CA GLU A 365 -6.85 41.34 12.65
C GLU A 365 -7.03 39.83 12.72
N VAL A 366 -6.06 39.05 12.22
CA VAL A 366 -6.07 37.58 12.31
C VAL A 366 -6.24 37.13 13.75
N ARG A 367 -5.36 37.59 14.67
CA ARG A 367 -5.44 37.19 16.09
C ARG A 367 -6.76 37.57 16.75
N ARG A 368 -7.33 38.73 16.40
CA ARG A 368 -8.66 39.16 16.90
C ARG A 368 -9.77 38.22 16.43
N LEU A 369 -9.75 37.81 15.16
CA LEU A 369 -10.73 36.87 14.60
C LEU A 369 -10.61 35.48 15.23
N LEU A 370 -9.38 34.96 15.38
CA LEU A 370 -9.12 33.64 15.97
C LEU A 370 -9.49 33.56 17.45
N ALA A 371 -9.42 34.67 18.19
CA ALA A 371 -9.85 34.74 19.59
C ALA A 371 -11.38 34.73 19.76
N GLY A 372 -12.14 35.02 18.69
CA GLY A 372 -13.59 35.04 18.69
C GLY A 372 -14.25 33.73 18.24
N SER A 373 -15.55 33.81 17.95
CA SER A 373 -16.30 32.72 17.32
C SER A 373 -15.96 32.65 15.83
N LEU A 374 -15.60 31.47 15.34
CA LEU A 374 -15.25 31.24 13.94
C LEU A 374 -16.48 30.78 13.13
N GLY A 375 -17.30 31.73 12.70
CA GLY A 375 -18.37 31.49 11.73
C GLY A 375 -17.84 31.54 10.28
N ASP A 376 -18.71 31.29 9.31
CA ASP A 376 -18.35 31.26 7.89
C ASP A 376 -17.70 32.58 7.42
N ALA A 377 -18.18 33.71 7.92
CA ALA A 377 -17.66 35.03 7.59
C ALA A 377 -16.26 35.27 8.18
N GLU A 378 -16.04 34.91 9.46
CA GLU A 378 -14.73 35.05 10.11
C GLU A 378 -13.70 34.12 9.47
N VAL A 379 -14.08 32.87 9.18
CA VAL A 379 -13.22 31.89 8.50
C VAL A 379 -12.81 32.40 7.12
N GLY A 380 -13.77 32.90 6.33
CA GLY A 380 -13.50 33.49 5.02
C GLY A 380 -12.54 34.68 5.12
N ARG A 381 -12.76 35.57 6.10
CA ARG A 381 -11.90 36.73 6.32
C ARG A 381 -10.47 36.34 6.73
N VAL A 382 -10.31 35.35 7.60
CA VAL A 382 -8.98 34.84 7.96
C VAL A 382 -8.27 34.27 6.73
N ALA A 383 -8.96 33.48 5.91
CA ALA A 383 -8.38 32.93 4.68
C ALA A 383 -7.93 34.03 3.71
N GLU A 384 -8.73 35.08 3.51
CA GLU A 384 -8.34 36.25 2.71
C GLU A 384 -7.08 36.95 3.25
N LEU A 385 -6.96 37.12 4.57
CA LEU A 385 -5.80 37.73 5.19
C LEU A 385 -4.54 36.87 5.02
N VAL A 386 -4.66 35.54 5.12
CA VAL A 386 -3.55 34.62 4.83
C VAL A 386 -3.12 34.75 3.37
N ILE A 387 -4.07 34.71 2.43
CA ILE A 387 -3.81 34.77 0.98
C ILE A 387 -3.18 36.11 0.56
N SER A 388 -3.59 37.21 1.20
CA SER A 388 -3.09 38.57 0.89
C SER A 388 -1.77 38.92 1.61
N SER A 389 -1.25 38.02 2.44
CA SER A 389 0.02 38.20 3.16
C SER A 389 1.19 37.44 2.50
N GLU A 390 2.40 37.66 2.99
CA GLU A 390 3.61 36.91 2.59
C GLU A 390 3.69 35.50 3.22
N ALA A 391 2.65 35.05 3.92
CA ALA A 391 2.65 33.75 4.58
C ALA A 391 2.80 32.58 3.60
N LEU A 392 1.98 32.51 2.55
CA LEU A 392 2.04 31.42 1.57
C LEU A 392 3.38 31.38 0.79
N PRO A 393 3.91 32.52 0.27
CA PRO A 393 5.25 32.56 -0.31
C PRO A 393 6.35 32.06 0.66
N ARG A 394 6.30 32.46 1.93
CA ARG A 394 7.28 32.04 2.95
C ARG A 394 7.22 30.54 3.21
N VAL A 395 6.03 29.95 3.37
CA VAL A 395 5.87 28.49 3.53
C VAL A 395 6.38 27.73 2.31
N ARG A 396 6.09 28.23 1.09
CA ARG A 396 6.59 27.64 -0.16
C ARG A 396 8.12 27.62 -0.20
N GLN A 397 8.76 28.72 0.18
CA GLN A 397 10.23 28.82 0.20
C GLN A 397 10.84 27.82 1.20
N GLU A 398 10.26 27.69 2.39
CA GLU A 398 10.73 26.73 3.39
C GLU A 398 10.53 25.28 2.94
N ALA A 399 9.37 24.95 2.35
CA ALA A 399 9.12 23.62 1.80
C ALA A 399 10.11 23.26 0.67
N GLN A 400 10.42 24.22 -0.21
CA GLN A 400 11.44 24.02 -1.25
C GLN A 400 12.84 23.81 -0.66
N GLY A 401 13.20 24.57 0.38
CA GLY A 401 14.48 24.39 1.07
C GLY A 401 14.65 23.01 1.71
N LEU A 402 13.55 22.41 2.20
CA LEU A 402 13.52 21.04 2.70
C LEU A 402 13.67 20.01 1.58
N VAL A 403 13.03 20.22 0.42
CA VAL A 403 13.24 19.36 -0.77
C VAL A 403 14.70 19.41 -1.22
N ASP A 404 15.30 20.59 -1.27
CA ASP A 404 16.70 20.73 -1.65
C ASP A 404 17.63 20.04 -0.64
N ALA A 405 17.29 20.08 0.66
CA ALA A 405 18.00 19.31 1.68
C ALA A 405 17.83 17.80 1.50
N ALA A 406 16.61 17.34 1.18
CA ALA A 406 16.35 15.93 0.91
C ALA A 406 17.17 15.44 -0.30
N VAL A 407 17.25 16.23 -1.37
CA VAL A 407 18.06 15.91 -2.55
C VAL A 407 19.55 15.77 -2.19
N ARG A 408 20.08 16.63 -1.32
CA ARG A 408 21.48 16.53 -0.86
C ARG A 408 21.77 15.24 -0.09
N GLU A 409 20.81 14.72 0.68
CA GLU A 409 20.96 13.41 1.33
C GLU A 409 21.12 12.28 0.30
N LEU A 410 20.40 12.36 -0.83
CA LEU A 410 20.52 11.38 -1.91
C LEU A 410 21.84 11.50 -2.67
N GLU A 411 22.36 12.71 -2.85
CA GLU A 411 23.65 12.97 -3.52
C GLU A 411 24.85 12.48 -2.71
N ALA A 412 24.68 12.25 -1.40
CA ALA A 412 25.73 11.80 -0.50
C ALA A 412 26.02 10.28 -0.58
N VAL A 413 25.21 9.51 -1.30
CA VAL A 413 25.28 8.05 -1.34
C VAL A 413 25.03 7.49 -2.75
N GLU A 414 25.58 6.31 -3.04
CA GLU A 414 25.31 5.58 -4.29
C GLU A 414 23.97 4.84 -4.17
N LEU A 415 23.08 5.04 -5.15
CA LEU A 415 21.69 4.54 -5.14
C LEU A 415 21.35 3.66 -6.36
N ASP A 416 22.34 2.99 -6.96
CA ASP A 416 22.16 2.07 -8.10
C ASP A 416 21.30 2.64 -9.24
N GLY A 417 21.50 3.93 -9.56
CA GLY A 417 20.79 4.61 -10.64
C GLY A 417 19.36 5.06 -10.32
N LEU A 418 18.86 4.86 -9.09
CA LEU A 418 17.53 5.32 -8.66
C LEU A 418 17.50 6.79 -8.19
N GLN A 419 18.66 7.43 -8.03
CA GLN A 419 18.76 8.83 -7.61
C GLN A 419 17.90 9.79 -8.46
N PRO A 420 17.91 9.76 -9.81
CA PRO A 420 17.08 10.68 -10.61
C PRO A 420 15.58 10.48 -10.37
N VAL A 421 15.15 9.24 -10.08
CA VAL A 421 13.74 8.91 -9.83
C VAL A 421 13.30 9.45 -8.47
N LEU A 422 14.12 9.30 -7.43
CA LEU A 422 13.85 9.83 -6.09
C LEU A 422 13.89 11.36 -6.06
N VAL A 423 14.85 11.98 -6.76
CA VAL A 423 14.91 13.45 -6.93
C VAL A 423 13.67 13.97 -7.65
N GLY A 424 13.27 13.32 -8.75
CA GLY A 424 12.05 13.69 -9.48
C GLY A 424 10.79 13.56 -8.61
N LEU A 425 10.70 12.50 -7.80
CA LEU A 425 9.61 12.32 -6.84
C LEU A 425 9.60 13.46 -5.81
N ALA A 426 10.74 13.78 -5.21
CA ALA A 426 10.84 14.83 -4.18
C ALA A 426 10.40 16.20 -4.70
N ARG A 427 10.85 16.59 -5.90
CA ARG A 427 10.44 17.85 -6.53
C ARG A 427 8.94 17.88 -6.83
N SER A 428 8.39 16.79 -7.36
CA SER A 428 6.95 16.69 -7.66
C SER A 428 6.04 16.68 -6.42
N ALA A 429 6.58 16.37 -5.24
CA ALA A 429 5.79 16.25 -4.01
C ALA A 429 5.27 17.61 -3.50
N VAL A 430 6.01 18.69 -3.79
CA VAL A 430 5.70 20.07 -3.38
C VAL A 430 5.03 20.87 -4.51
N ASP A 431 5.22 20.50 -5.78
CA ASP A 431 4.54 21.09 -6.94
C ASP A 431 3.08 20.60 -7.06
N ARG A 432 2.20 21.09 -6.19
CA ARG A 432 0.76 20.76 -6.17
C ARG A 432 -0.14 21.73 -6.97
N ASN A 433 0.45 22.50 -7.89
CA ASN A 433 -0.25 23.47 -8.75
C ASN A 433 -0.72 22.89 -10.11
N SER A 434 -0.77 21.56 -10.28
CA SER A 434 -1.22 20.90 -11.52
C SER A 434 -2.18 19.76 -11.26
#